data_AF-A0A7X8Q1X1-F1
#
_entry.id   AF-A0A7X8Q1X1-F1
#
_cell.length_a   1.000
_cell.length_b   1.000
_cell.length_c   1.000
_cell.angle_alpha   90.00
_cell.angle_beta   90.00
_cell.angle_gamma   90.00
#
_symmetry.space_group_name_H-M   'P 1'
#
loop_
_entity.id
_entity.type
_entity.pdbx_description
1 polymer ?
#
loop_
_entity_poly.entity_id
_entity_poly.type
_entity_poly.pdbx_seq_one_letter_code
_entity_poly.pdbx_strand_id
1 'polypeptide(L)'
;MKKVLLVIMVLALMLSLTGCLRTEGESIAVAAEDFVNLLSQGEYVQAARYFDETMKTELSPVDLEAAWKTLLDKGGEFLKQEYIEVHDFDFHRVIRVAGIFEKARVEFRVTFNEAEEIAGLYIK
;
A
#
# COMPACT_ATOMS: atom_id res chain seq x y z
N MET A 1 45.23 -22.90 4.65
CA MET A 1 44.29 -22.83 3.50
C MET A 1 42.89 -23.33 3.85
N LYS A 2 42.71 -24.56 4.39
CA LYS A 2 41.39 -25.10 4.78
C LYS A 2 40.62 -24.26 5.81
N LYS A 3 41.32 -23.70 6.80
CA LYS A 3 40.73 -22.85 7.86
C LYS A 3 40.28 -21.47 7.35
N VAL A 4 40.98 -20.91 6.36
CA VAL A 4 40.63 -19.63 5.72
C VAL A 4 39.43 -19.81 4.79
N LEU A 5 39.38 -20.94 4.07
CA LEU A 5 38.23 -21.32 3.25
C LEU A 5 36.95 -21.48 4.09
N LEU A 6 37.08 -22.08 5.29
CA LEU A 6 35.97 -22.30 6.21
C LEU A 6 35.44 -20.99 6.81
N VAL A 7 36.32 -20.02 7.09
CA VAL A 7 35.92 -18.68 7.58
C VAL A 7 35.19 -17.89 6.50
N ILE A 8 35.64 -17.93 5.24
CA ILE A 8 34.98 -17.22 4.13
C ILE A 8 33.60 -17.83 3.84
N MET A 9 33.47 -19.15 3.93
CA MET A 9 32.19 -19.84 3.74
C MET A 9 31.17 -19.51 4.85
N VAL A 10 31.64 -19.37 6.09
CA VAL A 10 30.80 -18.94 7.23
C VAL A 10 30.43 -17.46 7.14
N LEU A 11 31.36 -16.59 6.70
CA LEU A 11 31.09 -15.17 6.47
C LEU A 11 30.06 -14.96 5.34
N ALA A 12 30.18 -15.75 4.26
CA ALA A 12 29.24 -15.73 3.14
C ALA A 12 27.83 -16.24 3.51
N LEU A 13 27.74 -17.20 4.45
CA LEU A 13 26.46 -17.69 4.98
C LEU A 13 25.75 -16.65 5.88
N MET A 14 26.51 -15.80 6.57
CA MET A 14 25.93 -14.72 7.41
C MET A 14 25.43 -13.54 6.57
N LEU A 15 26.03 -13.29 5.39
CA LEU A 15 25.62 -12.22 4.48
C LEU A 15 24.29 -12.48 3.75
N SER A 16 23.82 -13.74 3.70
CA SER A 16 22.53 -14.12 3.08
C SER A 16 21.30 -13.94 3.99
N LEU A 17 21.46 -13.64 5.28
CA LEU A 17 20.32 -13.45 6.20
C LEU A 17 19.76 -12.03 6.26
N THR A 18 20.26 -11.11 5.42
CA THR A 18 19.70 -9.76 5.29
C THR A 18 18.46 -9.71 4.37
N GLY A 19 17.90 -10.86 3.99
CA GLY A 19 16.58 -10.94 3.36
C GLY A 19 15.55 -10.43 4.36
N CYS A 20 15.02 -9.23 4.11
CA CYS A 20 14.20 -8.43 5.01
C CYS A 20 13.31 -9.25 5.94
N LEU A 21 13.60 -9.21 7.24
CA LEU A 21 12.55 -9.21 8.26
C LEU A 21 11.74 -7.92 8.03
N ARG A 22 10.80 -7.94 7.09
CA ARG A 22 9.83 -6.85 6.91
C ARG A 22 9.02 -6.81 8.20
N THR A 23 9.07 -5.68 8.89
CA THR A 23 8.18 -5.46 10.03
C THR A 23 6.75 -5.37 9.49
N GLU A 24 5.77 -5.82 10.27
CA GLU A 24 4.35 -5.85 9.85
C GLU A 24 3.86 -4.48 9.37
N GLY A 25 4.36 -3.38 9.95
CA GLY A 25 4.05 -2.01 9.50
C GLY A 25 4.59 -1.66 8.11
N GLU A 26 5.76 -2.17 7.72
CA GLU A 26 6.33 -1.96 6.39
C GLU A 26 5.52 -2.69 5.31
N SER A 27 5.01 -3.89 5.63
CA SER A 27 4.15 -4.68 4.73
C SER A 27 2.86 -3.93 4.37
N ILE A 28 2.19 -3.36 5.37
CA ILE A 28 0.93 -2.64 5.17
C ILE A 28 1.12 -1.31 4.42
N ALA A 29 2.21 -0.59 4.68
CA ALA A 29 2.51 0.63 3.94
C ALA A 29 2.64 0.35 2.44
N VAL A 30 3.34 -0.73 2.07
CA VAL A 30 3.46 -1.18 0.67
C VAL A 30 2.10 -1.56 0.10
N ALA A 31 1.26 -2.29 0.85
CA ALA A 31 -0.09 -2.64 0.40
C ALA A 31 -0.97 -1.41 0.11
N ALA A 32 -0.85 -0.34 0.91
CA ALA A 32 -1.58 0.90 0.68
C ALA A 32 -1.11 1.65 -0.57
N GLU A 33 0.21 1.70 -0.80
CA GLU A 33 0.79 2.29 -2.01
C GLU A 33 0.41 1.47 -3.26
N ASP A 34 0.47 0.14 -3.19
CA ASP A 34 0.08 -0.75 -4.28
C ASP A 34 -1.41 -0.60 -4.61
N PHE A 35 -2.26 -0.45 -3.59
CA PHE A 35 -3.68 -0.17 -3.78
C PHE A 35 -3.91 1.11 -4.60
N VAL A 36 -3.29 2.24 -4.21
CA VAL A 36 -3.42 3.51 -4.96
C VAL A 36 -2.79 3.40 -6.36
N ASN A 37 -1.70 2.66 -6.50
CA ASN A 37 -1.06 2.40 -7.78
C ASN A 37 -2.02 1.67 -8.74
N LEU A 38 -2.71 0.63 -8.26
CA LEU A 38 -3.71 -0.10 -9.05
C LEU A 38 -4.87 0.81 -9.48
N LEU A 39 -5.34 1.71 -8.61
CA LEU A 39 -6.35 2.71 -9.00
C LEU A 39 -5.84 3.58 -10.17
N SER A 40 -4.60 4.05 -10.09
CA SER A 40 -4.00 4.88 -11.15
C SER A 40 -3.85 4.15 -12.49
N GLN A 41 -3.71 2.82 -12.47
CA GLN A 41 -3.62 1.97 -13.65
C GLN A 41 -4.98 1.52 -14.18
N GLY A 42 -6.08 1.88 -13.51
CA GLY A 42 -7.43 1.42 -13.87
C GLY A 42 -7.72 -0.02 -13.48
N GLU A 43 -6.89 -0.63 -12.63
CA GLU A 43 -6.96 -2.03 -12.21
C GLU A 43 -7.89 -2.21 -11.00
N TYR A 44 -9.12 -1.70 -11.09
CA TYR A 44 -10.06 -1.60 -9.96
C TYR A 44 -10.48 -2.96 -9.40
N VAL A 45 -10.58 -3.99 -10.24
CA VAL A 45 -10.88 -5.36 -9.79
C VAL A 45 -9.73 -5.91 -8.94
N GLN A 46 -8.48 -5.57 -9.26
CA GLN A 46 -7.32 -5.99 -8.49
C GLN A 46 -7.22 -5.19 -7.19
N ALA A 47 -7.47 -3.87 -7.25
CA ALA A 47 -7.52 -3.01 -6.07
C ALA A 47 -8.56 -3.50 -5.04
N ALA A 48 -9.76 -3.88 -5.50
CA ALA A 48 -10.81 -4.41 -4.64
C ALA A 48 -10.47 -5.77 -3.97
N ARG A 49 -9.40 -6.46 -4.39
CA ARG A 49 -8.96 -7.69 -3.71
C ARG A 49 -8.31 -7.43 -2.36
N TYR A 50 -7.83 -6.21 -2.13
CA TYR A 50 -7.30 -5.80 -0.83
C TYR A 50 -8.40 -5.56 0.20
N PHE A 51 -9.67 -5.46 -0.22
CA PHE A 51 -10.79 -5.17 0.66
C PHE A 51 -11.18 -6.36 1.53
N ASP A 52 -11.59 -6.07 2.76
CA ASP A 52 -12.32 -7.03 3.57
C ASP A 52 -13.71 -7.32 2.97
N GLU A 53 -14.42 -8.31 3.51
CA GLU A 53 -15.72 -8.73 2.97
C GLU A 53 -16.80 -7.64 3.06
N THR A 54 -16.72 -6.76 4.06
CA THR A 54 -17.64 -5.63 4.19
C THR A 54 -17.41 -4.62 3.08
N MET A 55 -16.15 -4.20 2.89
CA MET A 55 -15.76 -3.25 1.85
C MET A 55 -16.03 -3.79 0.44
N LYS A 56 -15.83 -5.08 0.18
CA LYS A 56 -16.21 -5.71 -1.11
C LYS A 56 -17.70 -5.61 -1.41
N THR A 57 -18.54 -5.59 -0.37
CA THR A 57 -20.00 -5.48 -0.49
C THR A 57 -20.44 -4.03 -0.69
N GLU A 58 -19.80 -3.10 0.02
CA GLU A 58 -20.17 -1.67 0.05
C GLU A 58 -19.51 -0.83 -1.06
N LEU A 59 -18.34 -1.26 -1.57
CA LEU A 59 -17.56 -0.52 -2.55
C LEU A 59 -17.09 -1.44 -3.68
N SER A 60 -17.83 -1.44 -4.78
CA SER A 60 -17.52 -2.28 -5.94
C SER A 60 -16.36 -1.71 -6.77
N PRO A 61 -15.75 -2.51 -7.67
CA PRO A 61 -14.79 -1.99 -8.65
C PRO A 61 -15.34 -0.84 -9.51
N VAL A 62 -16.65 -0.84 -9.79
CA VAL A 62 -17.29 0.24 -10.56
C VAL A 62 -17.37 1.53 -9.75
N ASP A 63 -17.61 1.43 -8.44
CA ASP A 63 -17.64 2.59 -7.55
C ASP A 63 -16.24 3.18 -7.38
N LEU A 64 -15.21 2.33 -7.31
CA LEU A 64 -13.80 2.76 -7.32
C LEU A 64 -13.45 3.51 -8.60
N GLU A 65 -13.86 2.99 -9.76
CA GLU A 65 -13.65 3.66 -11.05
C GLU A 65 -14.32 5.03 -11.07
N ALA A 66 -15.58 5.13 -10.62
CA ALA A 66 -16.32 6.38 -10.58
C ALA A 66 -15.68 7.39 -9.61
N ALA A 67 -15.22 6.95 -8.45
CA ALA A 67 -14.49 7.77 -7.49
C ALA A 67 -13.17 8.28 -8.10
N TRP A 68 -12.39 7.41 -8.74
CA TRP A 68 -11.13 7.79 -9.37
C TRP A 68 -11.32 8.79 -10.52
N LYS A 69 -12.31 8.56 -11.39
CA LYS A 69 -12.69 9.51 -12.46
C LYS A 69 -13.05 10.88 -11.90
N THR A 70 -13.78 10.93 -10.79
CA THR A 70 -14.10 12.20 -10.11
C THR A 70 -12.85 12.93 -9.64
N LEU A 71 -11.80 12.21 -9.22
CA LEU A 71 -10.51 12.81 -8.87
C LEU A 71 -9.79 13.35 -10.11
N LEU A 72 -9.78 12.61 -11.22
CA LEU A 72 -9.18 13.08 -12.48
C LEU A 72 -9.88 14.31 -13.03
N ASP A 73 -11.22 14.35 -13.00
CA ASP A 73 -12.01 15.49 -13.48
C ASP A 73 -11.70 16.78 -12.73
N LYS A 74 -11.45 16.67 -11.41
CA LYS A 74 -11.16 17.82 -10.53
C LYS A 74 -9.67 18.17 -10.48
N GLY A 75 -8.82 17.14 -10.42
CA GLY A 75 -7.40 17.23 -10.14
C GLY A 75 -6.51 17.21 -11.38
N GLY A 76 -7.02 16.81 -12.55
CA GLY A 76 -6.22 16.56 -13.75
C GLY A 76 -5.54 15.19 -13.71
N GLU A 77 -4.52 14.99 -14.55
CA GLU A 77 -3.78 13.73 -14.62
C GLU A 77 -3.15 13.35 -13.27
N PHE A 78 -3.17 12.07 -12.92
CA PHE A 78 -2.42 11.55 -11.78
C PHE A 78 -0.94 11.43 -12.13
N LEU A 79 -0.07 12.08 -11.35
CA LEU A 79 1.36 12.16 -11.63
C LEU A 79 2.17 11.14 -10.83
N LYS A 80 1.90 11.04 -9.52
CA LYS A 80 2.60 10.13 -8.60
C LYS A 80 1.89 10.02 -7.26
N GLN A 81 2.31 9.06 -6.46
CA GLN A 81 1.99 8.98 -5.03
C GLN A 81 3.22 9.20 -4.15
N GLU A 82 2.97 9.58 -2.90
CA GLU A 82 3.96 9.70 -1.84
C GLU A 82 3.37 9.12 -0.55
N TYR A 83 4.01 8.09 0.02
CA TYR A 83 3.71 7.64 1.38
C TYR A 83 3.97 8.78 2.38
N ILE A 84 3.05 8.96 3.33
CA ILE A 84 3.14 10.01 4.33
C ILE A 84 3.46 9.43 5.70
N GLU A 85 2.60 8.56 6.23
CA GLU A 85 2.73 8.01 7.58
C GLU A 85 1.77 6.84 7.85
N VAL A 86 2.10 6.05 8.88
CA VAL A 86 1.25 5.04 9.52
C VAL A 86 0.78 5.61 10.86
N HIS A 87 -0.51 5.47 11.15
CA HIS A 87 -1.07 5.63 12.50
C HIS A 87 -1.57 4.28 12.99
N ASP A 88 -0.92 3.77 14.03
CA ASP A 88 -1.36 2.56 14.71
C ASP A 88 -2.47 2.91 15.73
N PHE A 89 -3.62 2.26 15.61
CA PHE A 89 -4.66 2.20 16.62
C PHE A 89 -4.79 0.77 17.11
N ASP A 90 -5.27 0.56 18.35
CA ASP A 90 -5.27 -0.75 19.03
C ASP A 90 -5.71 -1.94 18.14
N PHE A 91 -6.73 -1.74 17.30
CA PHE A 91 -7.30 -2.80 16.44
C PHE A 91 -7.28 -2.48 14.93
N HIS A 92 -6.72 -1.33 14.54
CA HIS A 92 -6.72 -0.90 13.14
C HIS A 92 -5.47 -0.06 12.82
N ARG A 93 -4.98 -0.16 11.60
CA ARG A 93 -3.85 0.66 11.14
C ARG A 93 -4.30 1.59 10.03
N VAL A 94 -4.02 2.88 10.13
CA VAL A 94 -4.39 3.87 9.10
C VAL A 94 -3.14 4.34 8.39
N ILE A 95 -3.07 4.07 7.09
CA ILE A 95 -2.00 4.52 6.22
C ILE A 95 -2.45 5.75 5.46
N ARG A 96 -1.61 6.79 5.45
CA ARG A 96 -1.84 7.99 4.65
C ARG A 96 -0.93 7.99 3.43
N VAL A 97 -1.54 8.06 2.25
CA VAL A 97 -0.87 8.17 0.96
C VAL A 97 -1.33 9.46 0.28
N ALA A 98 -0.39 10.31 -0.15
CA ALA A 98 -0.72 11.48 -0.95
C ALA A 98 -0.71 11.11 -2.44
N GLY A 99 -1.82 11.33 -3.14
CA GLY A 99 -1.85 11.37 -4.59
C GLY A 99 -1.59 12.78 -5.10
N ILE A 100 -0.63 12.90 -6.02
CA ILE A 100 -0.29 14.16 -6.67
C ILE A 100 -0.91 14.16 -8.05
N PHE A 101 -1.87 15.05 -8.25
CA PHE A 101 -2.49 15.32 -9.54
C PHE A 101 -2.01 16.68 -10.06
N GLU A 102 -2.21 16.97 -11.34
CA GLU A 102 -1.75 18.22 -11.97
C GLU A 102 -2.20 19.50 -11.23
N LYS A 103 -3.41 19.49 -10.67
CA LYS A 103 -4.09 20.66 -10.09
C LYS A 103 -4.45 20.46 -8.62
N ALA A 104 -4.19 19.28 -8.06
CA ALA A 104 -4.60 18.94 -6.71
C ALA A 104 -3.62 17.98 -6.04
N ARG A 105 -3.55 18.09 -4.70
CA ARG A 105 -2.95 17.07 -3.84
C ARG A 105 -4.09 16.45 -3.03
N VAL A 106 -4.30 15.16 -3.19
CA VAL A 106 -5.37 14.38 -2.55
C VAL A 106 -4.75 13.45 -1.52
N GLU A 107 -5.38 13.31 -0.36
CA GLU A 107 -4.95 12.38 0.67
C GLU A 107 -5.87 11.16 0.72
N PHE A 108 -5.30 9.99 0.49
CA PHE A 108 -5.94 8.70 0.72
C PHE A 108 -5.61 8.23 2.13
N ARG A 109 -6.65 7.96 2.93
CA ARG A 109 -6.54 7.25 4.20
C ARG A 109 -7.04 5.84 4.00
N VAL A 110 -6.12 4.88 4.09
CA VAL A 110 -6.39 3.46 3.91
C VAL A 110 -6.34 2.81 5.27
N THR A 111 -7.49 2.36 5.76
CA THR A 111 -7.62 1.72 7.07
C THR A 111 -7.58 0.20 6.91
N PHE A 112 -6.64 -0.43 7.60
CA PHE A 112 -6.45 -1.87 7.64
C PHE A 112 -6.98 -2.46 8.95
N ASN A 113 -7.62 -3.62 8.87
CA ASN A 113 -8.02 -4.42 10.02
C ASN A 113 -6.84 -5.31 10.51
N GLU A 114 -7.08 -6.14 11.53
CA GLU A 114 -6.08 -7.07 12.08
C GLU A 114 -5.62 -8.15 11.08
N ALA A 115 -6.43 -8.46 10.06
CA ALA A 115 -6.10 -9.41 9.00
C ALA A 115 -5.29 -8.78 7.85
N GLU A 116 -4.88 -7.51 8.00
CA GLU A 116 -4.20 -6.71 6.97
C GLU A 116 -5.04 -6.51 5.70
N GLU A 117 -6.36 -6.56 5.82
CA GLU A 117 -7.31 -6.21 4.75
C GLU A 117 -7.78 -4.77 4.93
N ILE A 118 -8.03 -4.08 3.82
CA ILE A 118 -8.59 -2.73 3.84
C ILE A 118 -10.05 -2.80 4.28
N ALA A 119 -10.32 -2.25 5.46
CA ALA A 119 -11.64 -2.14 6.09
C ALA A 119 -12.23 -0.72 5.98
N GLY A 120 -11.47 0.23 5.43
CA GLY A 120 -11.96 1.58 5.20
C GLY A 120 -11.11 2.37 4.22
N LEU A 121 -11.78 3.22 3.45
CA LEU A 121 -11.16 4.16 2.53
C LEU A 121 -11.78 5.54 2.71
N TYR A 122 -10.95 6.55 2.95
CA TYR A 122 -11.38 7.94 3.00
C TYR A 122 -10.48 8.81 2.15
N ILE A 123 -11.08 9.73 1.38
CA ILE A 123 -10.38 10.61 0.44
C ILE A 123 -10.63 12.06 0.84
N LYS A 124 -9.57 12.82 1.02
CA LYS A 124 -9.61 14.24 1.43
C LYS A 124 -8.94 15.15 0.40
#